data_AF-A0A9X1F886-F1
#
_entry.id   AF-A0A9X1F886-F1
#
_cell.length_a   1.000
_cell.length_b   1.000
_cell.length_c   1.000
_cell.angle_alpha   90.00
_cell.angle_beta   90.00
_cell.angle_gamma   90.00
#
_symmetry.space_group_name_H-M   'P 1'
#
loop_
_entity.id
_entity.type
_entity.pdbx_description
1 polymer ?
#
loop_
_entity_poly.entity_id
_entity_poly.type
_entity_poly.pdbx_seq_one_letter_code
_entity_poly.pdbx_strand_id
1 'polypeptide(L)'
;MAKYKTESHLRSLIKGISWRIVATSDTILVVLLITCLSGQCSLENAVKIGSIEFLVKFLIYYVHERIWQKILINKEVTKKQTLQKTISWRIIATTMTFIISGAILEAFNEIALYIAITELFTKFVLYYLHERLWLKLPLGRIRQFFFGKKR
;
A
#
# COMPACT_ATOMS: atom_id res chain seq x y z
N MET A 1 19.64 -13.86 9.82
CA MET A 1 18.48 -13.27 9.12
C MET A 1 17.21 -13.59 9.90
N ALA A 2 16.16 -12.76 9.83
CA ALA A 2 14.90 -13.07 10.51
C ALA A 2 14.13 -14.14 9.73
N LYS A 3 13.83 -15.28 10.37
CA LYS A 3 12.98 -16.33 9.79
C LYS A 3 11.53 -15.84 9.74
N TYR A 4 10.89 -15.92 8.59
CA TYR A 4 9.51 -15.49 8.45
C TYR A 4 8.59 -16.45 9.23
N LYS A 5 7.97 -15.93 10.29
CA LYS A 5 6.99 -16.67 11.08
C LYS A 5 5.59 -16.25 10.65
N THR A 6 4.65 -17.17 10.80
CA THR A 6 3.22 -16.95 10.56
C THR A 6 2.75 -15.73 11.35
N GLU A 7 2.29 -14.69 10.66
CA GLU A 7 1.75 -13.51 11.34
C GLU A 7 0.27 -13.72 11.68
N SER A 8 -0.20 -13.07 12.75
CA SER A 8 -1.62 -13.11 13.10
C SER A 8 -2.47 -12.36 12.08
N HIS A 9 -3.76 -12.71 12.01
CA HIS A 9 -4.76 -11.97 11.21
C HIS A 9 -4.77 -10.46 11.55
N LEU A 10 -4.74 -10.14 12.84
CA LEU A 10 -4.65 -8.77 13.33
C LEU A 10 -3.42 -8.02 12.84
N ARG A 11 -2.24 -8.67 12.76
CA ARG A 11 -1.03 -8.01 12.29
C ARG A 11 -1.13 -7.61 10.82
N SER A 12 -1.68 -8.47 9.95
CA SER A 12 -1.84 -8.08 8.54
C SER A 12 -2.92 -7.05 8.32
N LEU A 13 -3.98 -7.05 9.14
CA LEU A 13 -4.98 -5.97 9.10
C LEU A 13 -4.33 -4.63 9.47
N ILE A 14 -3.58 -4.58 10.58
CA ILE A 14 -2.89 -3.37 11.02
C ILE A 14 -1.80 -2.95 10.02
N LYS A 15 -1.09 -3.91 9.42
CA LYS A 15 -0.14 -3.64 8.34
C LYS A 15 -0.84 -3.01 7.14
N GLY A 16 -2.00 -3.53 6.76
CA GLY A 16 -2.83 -2.97 5.70
C GLY A 16 -3.30 -1.54 6.02
N ILE A 17 -3.82 -1.30 7.23
CA ILE A 17 -4.26 0.03 7.66
C ILE A 17 -3.08 1.01 7.65
N SER A 18 -1.92 0.61 8.18
CA SER A 18 -0.73 1.46 8.19
C SER A 18 -0.24 1.79 6.77
N TRP A 19 -0.28 0.81 5.85
CA TRP A 19 0.06 1.05 4.46
C TRP A 19 -0.93 2.01 3.81
N ARG A 20 -2.22 1.90 4.13
CA ARG A 20 -3.25 2.80 3.60
C ARG A 20 -3.03 4.24 4.04
N ILE A 21 -2.76 4.47 5.33
CA ILE A 21 -2.48 5.81 5.85
C ILE A 21 -1.29 6.44 5.13
N VAL A 22 -0.19 5.68 4.98
CA VAL A 22 1.01 6.17 4.27
C VAL A 22 0.69 6.47 2.80
N ALA A 23 -0.05 5.58 2.13
CA ALA A 23 -0.38 5.74 0.72
C ALA A 23 -1.37 6.89 0.45
N THR A 24 -2.36 7.11 1.32
CA THR A 24 -3.29 8.24 1.20
C THR A 24 -2.58 9.56 1.44
N SER A 25 -1.70 9.63 2.45
CA SER A 25 -0.91 10.83 2.72
C SER A 25 0.02 11.17 1.55
N ASP A 26 0.67 10.17 0.94
CA ASP A 26 1.49 10.36 -0.25
C ASP A 26 0.67 10.86 -1.45
N THR A 27 -0.51 10.29 -1.69
CA THR A 27 -1.42 10.71 -2.77
C THR A 27 -1.85 12.17 -2.57
N ILE A 28 -2.25 12.53 -1.36
CA ILE A 28 -2.64 13.91 -1.02
C ILE A 28 -1.46 14.86 -1.25
N LEU A 29 -0.25 14.50 -0.81
CA LEU A 29 0.93 15.33 -0.99
C LEU A 29 1.29 15.51 -2.48
N VAL A 30 1.29 14.44 -3.27
CA VAL A 30 1.60 14.47 -4.70
C VAL A 30 0.55 15.28 -5.47
N VAL A 31 -0.74 15.04 -5.20
CA VAL A 31 -1.82 15.81 -5.83
C VAL A 31 -1.71 17.28 -5.47
N LEU A 32 -1.58 17.62 -4.18
CA LEU A 32 -1.43 19.01 -3.73
C LEU A 32 -0.22 19.69 -4.35
N LEU A 33 0.93 19.00 -4.43
CA LEU A 33 2.13 19.55 -5.05
C LEU A 33 1.87 19.89 -6.52
N ILE A 34 1.26 18.98 -7.28
CA ILE A 34 1.06 19.15 -8.73
C ILE A 34 -0.07 20.15 -9.03
N THR A 35 -1.20 20.09 -8.32
CA THR A 35 -2.35 20.98 -8.54
C THR A 35 -2.09 22.40 -8.06
N CYS A 36 -1.36 22.57 -6.94
CA CYS A 36 -0.98 23.89 -6.43
C CYS A 36 0.02 24.58 -7.36
N LEU A 37 0.99 23.83 -7.92
CA LEU A 37 1.89 24.35 -8.95
C LEU A 37 1.16 24.73 -10.25
N SER A 38 -0.01 24.13 -10.52
CA SER A 38 -0.80 24.38 -11.75
C SER A 38 -1.91 25.44 -11.56
N GLY A 39 -2.05 26.04 -10.38
CA GLY A 39 -3.01 27.13 -10.12
C GLY A 39 -4.49 26.75 -10.10
N GLN A 40 -4.84 25.46 -10.20
CA GLN A 40 -6.21 24.97 -10.17
C GLN A 40 -6.37 23.88 -9.11
N CYS A 41 -6.98 24.23 -7.98
CA CYS A 41 -7.34 23.26 -6.94
C CYS A 41 -8.69 22.61 -7.28
N SER A 42 -8.67 21.41 -7.86
CA SER A 42 -9.87 20.60 -8.09
C SER A 42 -9.90 19.39 -7.15
N LEU A 43 -10.72 19.46 -6.11
CA LEU A 43 -10.76 18.50 -5.00
C LEU A 43 -11.88 17.46 -5.12
N GLU A 44 -12.92 17.76 -5.90
CA GLU A 44 -14.19 17.03 -5.87
C GLU A 44 -14.11 15.64 -6.51
N ASN A 45 -13.50 15.54 -7.69
CA ASN A 45 -13.35 14.25 -8.39
C ASN A 45 -12.33 13.33 -7.70
N ALA A 46 -11.29 13.89 -7.09
CA ALA A 46 -10.23 13.13 -6.41
C ALA A 46 -10.75 12.35 -5.20
N VAL A 47 -11.68 12.91 -4.42
CA VAL A 47 -12.23 12.28 -3.21
C VAL A 47 -13.10 11.06 -3.55
N LYS A 48 -13.93 11.17 -4.61
CA LYS A 48 -14.86 10.10 -5.00
C LYS A 48 -14.13 8.85 -5.49
N ILE A 49 -13.07 9.04 -6.28
CA ILE A 49 -12.21 7.97 -6.79
C ILE A 49 -11.39 7.37 -5.64
N GLY A 50 -10.76 8.22 -4.83
CA GLY A 50 -9.90 7.80 -3.72
C GLY A 50 -10.63 6.90 -2.71
N SER A 51 -11.93 7.13 -2.48
CA SER A 51 -12.75 6.35 -1.55
C SER A 51 -12.96 4.90 -2.00
N ILE A 52 -13.34 4.70 -3.26
CA ILE A 52 -13.58 3.36 -3.83
C ILE A 52 -12.25 2.61 -3.95
N GLU A 53 -11.21 3.28 -4.45
CA GLU A 53 -9.88 2.69 -4.57
C GLU A 53 -9.28 2.29 -3.22
N PHE A 54 -9.54 3.07 -2.17
CA PHE A 54 -9.09 2.77 -0.82
C PHE A 54 -9.65 1.43 -0.33
N LEU A 55 -10.97 1.23 -0.43
CA LEU A 55 -11.64 0.02 0.04
C LEU A 55 -11.24 -1.22 -0.75
N VAL A 56 -11.27 -1.13 -2.08
CA VAL A 56 -10.94 -2.26 -2.96
C VAL A 56 -9.48 -2.67 -2.77
N LYS A 57 -8.54 -1.70 -2.81
CA LYS A 57 -7.13 -2.03 -2.63
C LYS A 57 -6.86 -2.52 -1.21
N PHE A 58 -7.57 -2.06 -0.18
CA PHE A 58 -7.40 -2.58 1.18
C PHE A 58 -7.72 -4.08 1.27
N LEU A 59 -8.83 -4.52 0.68
CA LEU A 59 -9.19 -5.94 0.62
C LEU A 59 -8.16 -6.76 -0.16
N ILE A 60 -7.76 -6.28 -1.35
CA ILE A 60 -6.76 -6.96 -2.18
C ILE A 60 -5.40 -7.03 -1.47
N TYR A 61 -5.01 -5.98 -0.76
CA TYR A 61 -3.78 -5.97 0.03
C TYR A 61 -3.79 -7.05 1.10
N TYR A 62 -4.91 -7.18 1.83
CA TYR A 62 -5.03 -8.21 2.84
C TYR A 62 -4.89 -9.61 2.21
N VAL A 63 -5.57 -9.87 1.09
CA VAL A 63 -5.46 -11.15 0.37
C VAL A 63 -4.02 -11.39 -0.12
N HIS A 64 -3.37 -10.38 -0.69
CA HIS A 64 -1.98 -10.43 -1.12
C HIS A 64 -1.03 -10.79 0.03
N GLU A 65 -1.20 -10.14 1.19
CA GLU A 65 -0.43 -10.45 2.40
C GLU A 65 -0.63 -11.89 2.86
N ARG A 66 -1.86 -12.41 2.79
CA ARG A 66 -2.18 -13.81 3.14
C ARG A 66 -1.53 -14.81 2.20
N ILE A 67 -1.54 -14.52 0.90
CA ILE A 67 -0.88 -15.36 -0.12
C ILE A 67 0.64 -15.36 0.12
N TRP A 68 1.24 -14.18 0.33
CA TRP A 68 2.66 -14.06 0.62
C TRP A 68 3.06 -14.75 1.92
N GLN A 69 2.19 -14.76 2.92
CA GLN A 69 2.43 -15.53 4.14
C GLN A 69 2.52 -17.04 3.89
N LYS A 70 1.71 -17.58 2.99
CA LYS A 70 1.79 -19.00 2.59
C LYS A 70 3.07 -19.28 1.78
N ILE A 71 3.48 -18.38 0.90
CA ILE A 71 4.66 -18.57 0.01
C ILE A 71 5.99 -18.47 0.77
N LEU A 72 6.07 -17.59 1.77
CA LEU A 72 7.28 -17.30 2.53
C LEU A 72 7.38 -18.05 3.86
N ILE A 73 6.38 -18.85 4.21
CA ILE A 73 6.39 -19.59 5.47
C ILE A 73 7.67 -20.44 5.58
N ASN A 74 8.34 -20.35 6.74
CA ASN A 74 9.59 -21.03 7.04
C ASN A 74 10.83 -20.61 6.20
N LYS A 75 10.70 -19.66 5.27
CA LYS A 75 11.83 -19.09 4.51
C LYS A 75 12.48 -17.93 5.27
N GLU A 76 13.77 -17.73 5.03
CA GLU A 76 14.46 -16.53 5.52
C GLU A 76 14.07 -15.31 4.69
N VAL A 77 13.64 -14.23 5.35
CA VAL A 77 13.31 -12.99 4.63
C VAL A 77 14.57 -12.29 4.20
N THR A 78 14.91 -12.47 2.92
CA THR A 78 16.01 -11.78 2.27
C THR A 78 15.54 -10.47 1.63
N LYS A 79 16.48 -9.56 1.33
CA LYS A 79 16.19 -8.31 0.59
C LYS A 79 15.49 -8.59 -0.74
N LYS A 80 15.87 -9.68 -1.43
CA LYS A 80 15.27 -10.11 -2.70
C LYS A 80 13.78 -10.45 -2.55
N GLN A 81 13.40 -11.17 -1.49
CA GLN A 81 12.00 -11.51 -1.25
C GLN A 81 11.14 -10.29 -0.92
N THR A 82 11.66 -9.35 -0.13
CA THR A 82 10.96 -8.07 0.13
C THR A 82 10.77 -7.28 -1.17
N LEU A 83 11.79 -7.25 -2.04
CA LEU A 83 11.71 -6.59 -3.34
C LEU A 83 10.66 -7.27 -4.26
N GLN A 84 10.65 -8.60 -4.33
CA GLN A 84 9.66 -9.35 -5.10
C GLN A 84 8.23 -9.09 -4.60
N LYS A 85 8.04 -9.05 -3.28
CA LYS A 85 6.77 -8.69 -2.67
C LYS A 85 6.34 -7.28 -3.05
N THR A 86 7.25 -6.30 -2.98
CA THR A 86 7.02 -4.94 -3.47
C THR A 86 6.58 -4.92 -4.93
N ILE A 87 7.35 -5.54 -5.82
CA ILE A 87 7.06 -5.57 -7.25
C ILE A 87 5.68 -6.19 -7.51
N SER A 88 5.39 -7.34 -6.90
CA SER A 88 4.08 -8.00 -7.07
C SER A 88 2.92 -7.11 -6.63
N TRP A 89 3.06 -6.43 -5.49
CA TRP A 89 2.05 -5.51 -5.00
C TRP A 89 1.91 -4.27 -5.89
N ARG A 90 3.01 -3.76 -6.44
CA ARG A 90 2.99 -2.63 -7.38
C ARG A 90 2.23 -2.98 -8.65
N ILE A 91 2.54 -4.12 -9.28
CA ILE A 91 1.86 -4.57 -10.51
C ILE A 91 0.35 -4.68 -10.30
N ILE A 92 -0.08 -5.30 -9.20
CA ILE A 92 -1.50 -5.43 -8.87
C ILE A 92 -2.13 -4.05 -8.66
N ALA A 93 -1.49 -3.19 -7.87
CA ALA A 93 -2.02 -1.87 -7.54
C ALA A 93 -2.11 -0.94 -8.76
N THR A 94 -1.10 -0.92 -9.63
CA THR A 94 -1.07 -0.08 -10.85
C THR A 94 -2.09 -0.56 -11.86
N THR A 95 -2.23 -1.88 -12.04
CA THR A 95 -3.25 -2.46 -12.93
C THR A 95 -4.65 -2.09 -12.46
N MET A 96 -4.91 -2.16 -11.15
CA MET A 96 -6.19 -1.74 -10.57
C MET A 96 -6.47 -0.26 -10.79
N THR A 97 -5.50 0.63 -10.54
CA THR A 97 -5.67 2.07 -10.82
C THR A 97 -5.97 2.29 -12.30
N PHE A 98 -5.22 1.63 -13.20
CA PHE A 98 -5.42 1.78 -14.64
C PHE A 98 -6.82 1.35 -15.10
N ILE A 99 -7.31 0.19 -14.62
CA ILE A 99 -8.67 -0.29 -14.91
C ILE A 99 -9.72 0.68 -14.37
N ILE A 100 -9.57 1.16 -13.13
CA ILE A 100 -10.52 2.07 -12.50
C ILE A 100 -10.55 3.41 -13.22
N SER A 101 -9.38 3.97 -13.55
CA SER A 101 -9.29 5.23 -14.30
C SER A 101 -9.85 5.09 -15.71
N GLY A 102 -9.53 4.02 -16.42
CA GLY A 102 -9.99 3.79 -17.80
C GLY A 102 -11.49 3.48 -17.89
N ALA A 103 -12.03 2.66 -16.98
CA ALA A 103 -13.42 2.21 -17.05
C ALA A 103 -14.44 3.22 -16.49
N ILE A 104 -14.02 4.14 -15.61
CA ILE A 104 -14.93 5.06 -14.91
C ILE A 104 -14.78 6.49 -15.41
N LEU A 105 -13.58 6.93 -15.79
CA LEU A 105 -13.30 8.35 -15.96
C LEU A 105 -13.08 8.77 -17.41
N GLU A 106 -12.84 7.83 -18.33
CA GLU A 106 -12.35 8.13 -19.70
C GLU A 106 -11.20 9.17 -19.69
N ALA A 107 -10.48 9.28 -18.57
CA ALA A 107 -9.63 10.41 -18.26
C ALA A 107 -8.19 10.08 -18.60
N PHE A 108 -7.80 10.42 -19.84
CA PHE A 108 -6.40 10.45 -20.27
C PHE A 108 -5.88 11.89 -20.38
N ASN A 109 -6.08 12.67 -19.32
CA ASN A 109 -5.54 14.03 -19.25
C ASN A 109 -4.05 13.98 -18.90
N GLU A 110 -3.25 14.88 -19.49
CA GLU A 110 -1.79 14.94 -19.27
C GLU A 110 -1.43 15.08 -17.79
N ILE A 111 -2.17 15.91 -17.04
CA ILE A 111 -1.96 16.12 -15.60
C ILE A 111 -2.17 14.83 -14.79
N ALA A 112 -3.19 14.04 -15.14
CA ALA A 112 -3.47 12.78 -14.46
C ALA A 112 -2.35 11.74 -14.72
N LEU A 113 -1.75 11.77 -15.91
CA LEU A 113 -0.61 10.93 -16.25
C LEU A 113 0.64 11.28 -15.42
N TYR A 114 0.93 12.58 -15.26
CA TYR A 114 2.05 13.04 -14.41
C TYR A 114 1.89 12.62 -12.95
N ILE A 115 0.69 12.75 -12.40
CA ILE A 115 0.36 12.29 -11.05
C ILE A 115 0.60 10.78 -10.97
N ALA A 116 0.04 9.99 -11.90
CA ALA A 116 0.15 8.54 -11.88
C ALA A 116 1.60 8.04 -11.95
N ILE A 117 2.44 8.65 -12.79
CA ILE A 117 3.87 8.31 -12.89
C ILE A 117 4.60 8.64 -11.59
N THR A 118 4.35 9.82 -11.02
CA THR A 118 4.98 10.25 -9.77
C THR A 118 4.60 9.31 -8.62
N GLU A 119 3.31 9.02 -8.48
CA GLU A 119 2.80 8.12 -7.46
C GLU A 119 3.31 6.68 -7.60
N LEU A 120 3.53 6.21 -8.84
CA LEU A 120 4.09 4.89 -9.09
C LEU A 120 5.49 4.80 -8.47
N PHE A 121 6.32 5.81 -8.68
CA PHE A 121 7.69 5.83 -8.16
C PHE A 121 7.73 6.05 -6.64
N THR A 122 7.02 7.04 -6.11
CA THR A 122 7.01 7.33 -4.67
C THR A 122 6.49 6.15 -3.87
N LYS A 123 5.35 5.57 -4.28
CA LYS A 123 4.75 4.44 -3.57
C LYS A 123 5.55 3.14 -3.72
N PHE A 124 6.37 2.98 -4.75
CA PHE A 124 7.33 1.88 -4.84
C PHE A 124 8.32 1.95 -3.68
N VAL A 125 8.98 3.11 -3.54
CA VAL A 125 10.00 3.34 -2.50
C VAL A 125 9.37 3.23 -1.12
N LEU A 126 8.25 3.91 -0.89
CA LEU A 126 7.55 3.89 0.40
C LEU A 126 7.09 2.49 0.79
N TYR A 127 6.58 1.70 -0.15
CA TYR A 127 6.13 0.33 0.16
C TYR A 127 7.28 -0.58 0.55
N TYR A 128 8.39 -0.51 -0.19
CA TYR A 128 9.57 -1.27 0.17
C TYR A 128 10.08 -0.90 1.57
N LEU A 129 10.17 0.40 1.87
CA LEU A 129 10.58 0.87 3.19
C LEU A 129 9.59 0.43 4.28
N HIS A 130 8.29 0.55 4.03
CA HIS A 130 7.22 0.12 4.94
C HIS A 130 7.34 -1.35 5.29
N GLU A 131 7.48 -2.24 4.30
CA GLU A 131 7.64 -3.68 4.54
C GLU A 131 8.91 -3.96 5.35
N ARG A 132 10.01 -3.26 5.07
CA ARG A 132 11.28 -3.42 5.80
C ARG A 132 11.19 -2.94 7.25
N LEU A 133 10.48 -1.84 7.51
CA LEU A 133 10.18 -1.36 8.86
C LEU A 133 9.31 -2.37 9.60
N TRP A 134 8.30 -2.93 8.94
CA TRP A 134 7.43 -3.95 9.52
C TRP A 134 8.16 -5.23 9.90
N LEU A 135 9.20 -5.62 9.17
CA LEU A 135 10.06 -6.76 9.52
C LEU A 135 10.89 -6.53 10.79
N LYS A 136 11.21 -5.27 11.12
CA LYS A 136 11.93 -4.90 12.36
C LYS A 136 11.03 -4.92 13.59
N LEU A 137 9.71 -4.85 13.42
CA LEU A 137 8.75 -4.86 14.52
C LEU A 137 8.58 -6.29 15.08
N PRO A 138 8.74 -6.50 16.40
CA PRO A 138 8.68 -7.83 17.01
C PRO A 138 7.29 -8.45 16.87
N LEU A 139 7.27 -9.72 16.47
CA LEU A 139 6.05 -10.56 16.42
C LEU A 139 5.41 -10.62 17.81
N GLY A 140 4.08 -10.41 17.90
CA GLY A 140 3.31 -10.60 19.13
C GLY A 140 3.16 -9.37 20.04
N ARG A 141 3.99 -8.32 19.89
CA ARG A 141 3.88 -7.10 20.71
C ARG A 141 2.54 -6.37 20.48
N ILE A 142 2.06 -6.36 19.24
CA ILE A 142 0.78 -5.76 18.87
C ILE A 142 -0.40 -6.48 19.54
N ARG A 143 -0.36 -7.83 19.62
CA ARG A 143 -1.41 -8.60 20.32
C ARG A 143 -1.40 -8.31 21.82
N GLN A 144 -0.23 -8.20 22.44
CA GLN A 144 -0.11 -7.86 23.86
C GLN A 144 -0.60 -6.45 24.18
N PHE A 145 -0.40 -5.49 23.28
CA PHE A 145 -0.88 -4.12 23.44
C PHE A 145 -2.41 -4.03 23.39
N PHE A 146 -3.05 -4.74 22.45
CA PHE A 146 -4.51 -4.70 22.29
C PHE A 146 -5.30 -5.66 23.19
N PHE A 147 -4.75 -6.84 23.50
CA PHE A 147 -5.48 -7.88 24.25
C PHE A 147 -4.98 -8.10 25.67
N GLY A 148 -4.01 -7.30 26.12
CA GLY A 148 -3.37 -7.48 27.42
C GLY A 148 -2.62 -8.80 27.54
N LYS A 149 -1.73 -8.88 28.52
CA LYS A 149 -1.03 -10.13 28.86
C LYS A 149 -2.08 -11.05 29.50
N LYS A 150 -2.71 -11.96 28.75
CA LYS A 150 -3.35 -13.12 29.39
C LYS A 150 -2.21 -13.92 30.03
N ARG A 151 -2.15 -13.84 31.36
CA ARG A 151 -1.26 -14.63 32.22
C ARG A 151 -1.45 -16.10 31.95
#